data_AF-A0A480AJA7-F1
#
_entry.id   AF-A0A480AJA7-F1
#
_cell.length_a   1.000
_cell.length_b   1.000
_cell.length_c   1.000
_cell.angle_alpha   90.00
_cell.angle_beta   90.00
_cell.angle_gamma   90.00
#
_symmetry.space_group_name_H-M   'P 1'
#
loop_
_entity.id
_entity.type
_entity.pdbx_description
1 polymer ?
#
loop_
_entity_poly.entity_id
_entity_poly.type
_entity_poly.pdbx_seq_one_letter_code
_entity_poly.pdbx_strand_id
1 'polypeptide(L)'
;MVRELECKYQPVFPESAPAANPVFFRTYSRRTDAGLRETWGQVCDRTLRGLMELGRLTHEEAVILDKMQRSMKSLPSGRWLWVGGTNWLSKAKNYSGAYNCTSTNLVDWEAFGLMMDLAMMGCGTGAVIEPQYINQLPSIRNHLHVTIRGEVGSTPKEQRRELTQILLDGDSVIIYVGDSREGWVKSYQSVLELSSDQRFSGNVQVVVDISDVRKSGESLRGFGGVANPVKLSGLYQRIASILNKAVGRKLNSVECCLLIDEAAVTVVAGNVRRSAGMRQFISEDEKGAMSKDDLWQQDTEGNWRIDPERDALRMANHTRVFHRKPTLEESIASVRKQYYSGEGAIQWAGEAVARANADLLNTPEIKRDFLRAYDQGKGKGWIQENYPEISPDELEHRMGRFGLNPCGIL
;
A
#
# COMPACT_ATOMS: atom_id res chain seq x y z
N MET A 1 -17.92 -40.87 40.95
CA MET A 1 -17.18 -39.76 41.58
C MET A 1 -16.40 -39.07 40.46
N VAL A 2 -17.01 -38.08 39.81
CA VAL A 2 -16.38 -37.31 38.73
C VAL A 2 -15.45 -36.31 39.41
N ARG A 3 -14.14 -36.42 39.20
CA ARG A 3 -13.18 -35.40 39.64
C ARG A 3 -13.46 -34.16 38.81
N GLU A 4 -14.10 -33.16 39.41
CA GLU A 4 -14.08 -31.80 38.90
C GLU A 4 -12.63 -31.33 38.91
N LEU A 5 -12.01 -31.32 37.73
CA LEU A 5 -10.77 -30.61 37.50
C LEU A 5 -11.13 -29.13 37.49
N GLU A 6 -10.92 -28.44 38.61
CA GLU A 6 -10.93 -26.98 38.66
C GLU A 6 -9.89 -26.45 37.68
N CYS A 7 -10.32 -26.12 36.45
CA CYS A 7 -9.51 -25.33 35.55
C CYS A 7 -9.54 -23.89 36.08
N LYS A 8 -8.55 -23.52 36.90
CA LYS A 8 -8.34 -22.14 37.34
C LYS A 8 -7.98 -21.29 36.13
N TYR A 9 -8.98 -20.82 35.41
CA TYR A 9 -8.82 -19.85 34.33
C TYR A 9 -8.38 -18.51 34.94
N GLN A 10 -7.10 -18.18 34.82
CA GLN A 10 -6.64 -16.81 35.02
C GLN A 10 -6.80 -16.07 33.70
N PRO A 11 -7.71 -15.08 33.60
CA PRO A 11 -7.88 -14.34 32.37
C PRO A 11 -6.62 -13.54 32.06
N VAL A 12 -5.99 -13.87 30.94
CA VAL A 12 -4.83 -13.13 30.40
C VAL A 12 -5.20 -11.69 30.03
N PHE A 13 -6.46 -11.46 29.66
CA PHE A 13 -7.00 -10.17 29.26
C PHE A 13 -7.97 -9.64 30.33
N PRO A 14 -8.06 -8.32 30.56
CA PRO A 14 -8.98 -7.75 31.55
C PRO A 14 -10.44 -8.09 31.22
N GLU A 15 -11.27 -8.33 32.25
CA GLU A 15 -12.70 -8.56 32.08
C GLU A 15 -13.43 -7.38 31.42
N SER A 16 -12.91 -6.16 31.62
CA SER A 16 -13.39 -4.94 30.95
C SER A 16 -13.15 -4.92 29.43
N ALA A 17 -12.41 -5.89 28.89
CA ALA A 17 -12.12 -6.03 27.47
C ALA A 17 -12.60 -7.40 26.93
N PRO A 18 -13.93 -7.64 26.91
CA PRO A 18 -14.49 -8.96 26.60
C PRO A 18 -14.16 -9.47 25.18
N ALA A 19 -13.87 -8.56 24.25
CA ALA A 19 -13.48 -8.89 22.88
C ALA A 19 -11.98 -9.19 22.72
N ALA A 20 -11.13 -8.91 23.72
CA ALA A 20 -9.68 -9.00 23.57
C ALA A 20 -9.22 -10.43 23.27
N ASN A 21 -9.73 -11.41 24.01
CA ASN A 21 -9.37 -12.81 23.83
C ASN A 21 -9.72 -13.36 22.43
N PRO A 22 -10.97 -13.25 21.93
CA PRO A 22 -11.28 -13.72 20.57
C PRO A 22 -10.55 -12.93 19.48
N VAL A 23 -10.32 -11.62 19.65
CA VAL A 23 -9.55 -10.82 18.70
C VAL A 23 -8.09 -11.29 18.66
N PHE A 24 -7.46 -11.51 19.81
CA PHE A 24 -6.09 -12.00 19.90
C PHE A 24 -5.90 -13.32 19.13
N PHE A 25 -6.74 -14.32 19.43
CA PHE A 25 -6.61 -15.64 18.81
C PHE A 25 -6.93 -15.64 17.31
N ARG A 26 -7.84 -14.77 16.87
CA ARG A 26 -8.18 -14.62 15.44
C ARG A 26 -7.10 -13.86 14.67
N THR A 27 -6.44 -12.88 15.28
CA THR A 27 -5.67 -11.86 14.54
C THR A 27 -4.15 -11.91 14.79
N TYR A 28 -3.69 -12.18 16.02
CA TYR A 28 -2.26 -12.05 16.38
C TYR A 28 -1.61 -13.37 16.78
N SER A 29 -2.39 -14.34 17.25
CA SER A 29 -1.90 -15.67 17.59
C SER A 29 -1.63 -16.51 16.34
N ARG A 30 -0.36 -16.84 16.07
CA ARG A 30 0.02 -17.66 14.91
C ARG A 30 -0.15 -19.15 15.22
N ARG A 31 -0.24 -19.98 14.18
CA ARG A 31 -0.10 -21.43 14.34
C ARG A 31 1.38 -21.79 14.47
N THR A 32 1.70 -22.61 15.45
CA THR A 32 3.02 -23.22 15.64
C THR A 32 3.15 -24.48 14.77
N ASP A 33 4.36 -25.01 14.63
CA ASP A 33 4.60 -26.24 13.86
C ASP A 33 3.89 -27.47 14.47
N ALA A 34 3.60 -27.42 15.77
CA ALA A 34 2.78 -28.41 16.48
C ALA A 34 1.27 -28.29 16.18
N GLY A 35 0.85 -27.34 15.34
CA GLY A 35 -0.55 -27.10 14.99
C GLY A 35 -1.35 -26.30 16.01
N LEU A 36 -0.75 -25.93 17.15
CA LEU A 36 -1.37 -25.13 18.20
C LEU A 36 -1.27 -23.63 17.91
N ARG A 37 -2.11 -22.83 18.56
CA ARG A 37 -2.08 -21.36 18.49
C ARG A 37 -1.17 -20.80 19.58
N GLU A 38 -0.39 -19.77 19.27
CA GLU A 38 0.44 -19.06 20.26
C GLU A 38 -0.41 -18.50 21.41
N THR A 39 0.06 -18.64 22.65
CA THR A 39 -0.48 -17.91 23.80
C THR A 39 0.00 -16.45 23.78
N TRP A 40 -0.65 -15.57 24.55
CA TRP A 40 -0.20 -14.18 24.68
C TRP A 40 1.25 -14.07 25.13
N GLY A 41 1.66 -14.90 26.10
CA GLY A 41 3.05 -14.95 26.59
C GLY A 41 4.03 -15.28 25.48
N GLN A 42 3.71 -16.28 24.65
CA GLN A 42 4.56 -16.67 23.51
C GLN A 42 4.66 -15.56 22.45
N VAL A 43 3.56 -14.83 22.20
CA VAL A 43 3.59 -13.65 21.31
C VAL A 43 4.47 -12.55 21.91
N CYS A 44 4.39 -12.29 23.22
CA CYS A 44 5.27 -11.35 23.90
C CYS A 44 6.74 -11.75 23.75
N ASP A 45 7.09 -13.00 24.06
CA ASP A 45 8.46 -13.51 23.94
C ASP A 45 9.02 -13.34 22.51
N ARG A 46 8.23 -13.74 21.51
CA ARG A 46 8.63 -13.67 20.10
C ARG A 46 8.85 -12.23 19.66
N THR A 47 7.92 -11.34 19.98
CA THR A 47 7.96 -9.95 19.51
C THR A 47 9.02 -9.13 20.22
N LEU A 48 9.23 -9.36 21.52
CA LEU A 48 10.31 -8.76 22.29
C LEU A 48 11.68 -9.18 21.75
N ARG A 49 11.90 -10.48 21.52
CA ARG A 49 13.15 -10.97 20.91
C ARG A 49 13.44 -10.29 19.58
N GLY A 50 12.42 -10.13 18.74
CA GLY A 50 12.56 -9.40 17.48
C GLY A 50 12.97 -7.94 17.67
N LEU A 51 12.44 -7.26 18.69
CA LEU A 51 12.80 -5.87 18.99
C LEU A 51 14.22 -5.77 19.56
N MET A 52 14.63 -6.71 20.42
CA MET A 52 15.99 -6.75 20.97
C MET A 52 17.03 -6.90 19.85
N GLU A 53 16.78 -7.79 18.89
CA GLU A 53 17.66 -8.01 17.75
C GLU A 53 17.73 -6.78 16.82
N LEU A 54 16.56 -6.21 16.48
CA LEU A 54 16.47 -5.08 15.56
C LEU A 54 17.02 -3.77 16.18
N GLY A 55 16.61 -3.47 17.40
CA GLY A 55 16.94 -2.23 18.11
C GLY A 55 18.26 -2.28 18.87
N ARG A 56 18.91 -3.45 18.96
CA ARG A 56 20.11 -3.69 19.78
C ARG A 56 19.90 -3.24 21.23
N LEU A 57 18.75 -3.59 21.78
CA LEU A 57 18.30 -3.12 23.08
C LEU A 57 19.17 -3.67 24.22
N THR A 58 19.35 -2.88 25.27
CA THR A 58 19.96 -3.36 26.52
C THR A 58 19.02 -4.30 27.26
N HIS A 59 19.54 -5.00 28.27
CA HIS A 59 18.73 -5.86 29.11
C HIS A 59 17.64 -5.07 29.85
N GLU A 60 17.99 -3.89 30.37
CA GLU A 60 17.09 -3.01 31.11
C GLU A 60 15.94 -2.50 30.23
N GLU A 61 16.26 -2.10 28.99
CA GLU A 61 15.25 -1.70 28.00
C GLU A 61 14.30 -2.85 27.67
N ALA A 62 14.83 -4.06 27.46
CA ALA A 62 14.03 -5.25 27.18
C ALA A 62 13.08 -5.60 28.34
N VAL A 63 13.54 -5.50 29.59
CA VAL A 63 12.70 -5.73 30.79
C VAL A 63 11.55 -4.73 30.87
N ILE A 64 11.79 -3.45 30.55
CA ILE A 64 10.75 -2.42 30.53
C ILE A 64 9.71 -2.74 29.44
N LEU A 65 10.16 -3.06 28.23
CA LEU A 65 9.26 -3.40 27.12
C LEU A 65 8.42 -4.65 27.41
N ASP A 66 9.04 -5.70 27.97
CA ASP A 66 8.34 -6.92 28.38
C ASP A 66 7.21 -6.63 29.37
N LYS A 67 7.54 -5.86 30.42
CA LYS A 67 6.57 -5.45 31.45
C LYS A 67 5.42 -4.66 30.83
N MET A 68 5.71 -3.66 29.99
CA MET A 68 4.68 -2.82 29.37
C MET A 68 3.78 -3.63 28.43
N GLN A 69 4.36 -4.54 27.64
CA GLN A 69 3.61 -5.37 26.70
C GLN A 69 2.73 -6.39 27.43
N ARG A 70 3.28 -7.16 28.38
CA ARG A 70 2.50 -8.17 29.11
C ARG A 70 1.36 -7.57 29.92
N SER A 71 1.57 -6.37 30.47
CA SER A 71 0.53 -5.62 31.20
C SER A 71 -0.40 -4.82 30.28
N MET A 72 -0.22 -4.90 28.95
CA MET A 72 -0.99 -4.20 27.92
C MET A 72 -1.06 -2.69 28.15
N LYS A 73 -0.01 -2.09 28.71
CA LYS A 73 0.12 -0.64 28.90
C LYS A 73 0.73 0.05 27.69
N SER A 74 1.59 -0.65 26.96
CA SER A 74 2.09 -0.24 25.65
C SER A 74 2.29 -1.49 24.80
N LEU A 75 1.84 -1.45 23.55
CA LEU A 75 1.93 -2.55 22.61
C LEU A 75 2.64 -2.10 21.34
N PRO A 76 3.44 -2.97 20.71
CA PRO A 76 3.91 -2.70 19.37
C PRO A 76 2.72 -2.75 18.40
N SER A 77 2.92 -2.30 17.16
CA SER A 77 1.85 -2.29 16.16
C SER A 77 1.24 -3.67 15.96
N GLY A 78 -0.04 -3.73 15.54
CA GLY A 78 -0.68 -5.00 15.21
C GLY A 78 0.09 -5.82 14.17
N ARG A 79 0.84 -5.15 13.29
CA ARG A 79 1.77 -5.82 12.37
C ARG A 79 2.87 -6.53 13.10
N TRP A 80 3.55 -5.82 13.99
CA TRP A 80 4.66 -6.38 14.74
C TRP A 80 4.20 -7.54 15.62
N LEU A 81 3.00 -7.45 16.23
CA LEU A 81 2.39 -8.58 16.94
C LEU A 81 2.25 -9.83 16.04
N TRP A 82 1.94 -9.65 14.76
CA TRP A 82 1.81 -10.72 13.78
C TRP A 82 3.14 -11.25 13.19
N VAL A 83 4.12 -10.38 12.86
CA VAL A 83 5.34 -10.79 12.12
C VAL A 83 6.65 -10.61 12.89
N GLY A 84 6.67 -9.81 13.94
CA GLY A 84 7.88 -9.50 14.72
C GLY A 84 8.51 -10.78 15.27
N GLY A 85 9.83 -10.93 15.13
CA GLY A 85 10.57 -12.11 15.60
C GLY A 85 10.23 -13.44 14.91
N THR A 86 9.58 -13.41 13.74
CA THR A 86 9.33 -14.62 12.92
C THR A 86 10.47 -14.87 11.93
N ASN A 87 10.71 -16.14 11.58
CA ASN A 87 11.65 -16.53 10.51
C ASN A 87 11.25 -16.02 9.13
N TRP A 88 10.00 -15.60 8.95
CA TRP A 88 9.57 -14.95 7.70
C TRP A 88 10.16 -13.54 7.60
N LEU A 89 10.12 -12.77 8.70
CA LEU A 89 10.59 -11.40 8.72
C LEU A 89 12.12 -11.28 8.72
N SER A 90 12.84 -12.30 9.20
CA SER A 90 14.32 -12.30 9.15
C SER A 90 14.90 -12.37 7.73
N LYS A 91 14.08 -12.68 6.72
CA LYS A 91 14.50 -12.67 5.31
C LYS A 91 14.47 -11.23 4.78
N ALA A 92 15.60 -10.76 4.26
CA ALA A 92 15.74 -9.38 3.76
C ALA A 92 14.61 -8.96 2.80
N LYS A 93 14.17 -9.84 1.89
CA LYS A 93 13.08 -9.57 0.94
C LYS A 93 11.69 -9.32 1.55
N ASN A 94 11.54 -9.49 2.86
CA ASN A 94 10.29 -9.32 3.61
C ASN A 94 10.36 -8.15 4.62
N TYR A 95 11.44 -7.37 4.65
CA TYR A 95 11.64 -6.33 5.66
C TYR A 95 10.50 -5.30 5.69
N SER A 96 10.00 -4.90 4.52
CA SER A 96 8.87 -3.99 4.36
C SER A 96 7.58 -4.55 4.97
N GLY A 97 7.51 -5.88 5.14
CA GLY A 97 6.47 -6.56 5.90
C GLY A 97 6.43 -6.19 7.38
N ALA A 98 7.46 -5.58 7.97
CA ALA A 98 7.38 -5.02 9.33
C ALA A 98 6.59 -3.70 9.38
N TYR A 99 6.46 -3.01 8.24
CA TYR A 99 5.82 -1.70 8.15
C TYR A 99 4.36 -1.86 7.73
N ASN A 100 3.49 -1.15 8.44
CA ASN A 100 2.04 -1.24 8.21
C ASN A 100 1.56 -0.41 7.03
N CYS A 101 2.21 0.72 6.79
CA CYS A 101 1.81 1.71 5.80
C CYS A 101 3.04 2.31 5.14
N THR A 102 2.89 2.75 3.89
CA THR A 102 3.94 3.37 3.07
C THR A 102 3.39 4.57 2.31
N SER A 103 4.28 5.44 1.83
CA SER A 103 3.98 6.50 0.87
C SER A 103 5.03 6.45 -0.23
N THR A 104 4.61 6.48 -1.49
CA THR A 104 5.49 6.37 -2.65
C THR A 104 5.21 7.51 -3.64
N ASN A 105 6.26 8.19 -4.09
CA ASN A 105 6.16 9.14 -5.19
C ASN A 105 6.10 8.37 -6.52
N LEU A 106 5.12 8.68 -7.37
CA LEU A 106 4.86 7.89 -8.57
C LEU A 106 5.68 8.39 -9.77
N VAL A 107 6.93 7.94 -9.87
CA VAL A 107 7.91 8.46 -10.85
C VAL A 107 8.15 7.54 -12.05
N ASP A 108 7.97 6.23 -11.90
CA ASP A 108 8.27 5.21 -12.92
C ASP A 108 7.35 3.97 -12.78
N TRP A 109 7.52 2.98 -13.67
CA TRP A 109 6.77 1.71 -13.60
C TRP A 109 7.15 0.84 -12.41
N GLU A 110 8.37 0.98 -11.89
CA GLU A 110 8.83 0.26 -10.70
C GLU A 110 8.04 0.69 -9.46
N ALA A 111 7.68 1.97 -9.35
CA ALA A 111 6.82 2.46 -8.28
C ALA A 111 5.44 1.78 -8.25
N PHE A 112 4.84 1.49 -9.41
CA PHE A 112 3.60 0.71 -9.49
C PHE A 112 3.80 -0.75 -9.06
N GLY A 113 4.87 -1.39 -9.52
CA GLY A 113 5.26 -2.74 -9.10
C GLY A 113 5.49 -2.82 -7.58
N LEU A 114 6.20 -1.84 -7.02
CA LEU A 114 6.45 -1.72 -5.59
C LEU A 114 5.15 -1.60 -4.79
N MET A 115 4.19 -0.79 -5.23
CA MET A 115 2.89 -0.69 -4.55
C MET A 115 2.11 -2.00 -4.58
N MET A 116 2.15 -2.75 -5.68
CA MET A 116 1.56 -4.09 -5.73
C MET A 116 2.26 -5.05 -4.76
N ASP A 117 3.60 -5.04 -4.70
CA ASP A 117 4.38 -5.85 -3.76
C ASP A 117 4.01 -5.55 -2.30
N LEU A 118 3.98 -4.26 -1.94
CA LEU A 118 3.61 -3.77 -0.62
C LEU A 118 2.17 -4.19 -0.24
N ALA A 119 1.21 -4.05 -1.15
CA ALA A 119 -0.15 -4.53 -0.96
C ALA A 119 -0.20 -6.07 -0.76
N MET A 120 0.63 -6.83 -1.48
CA MET A 120 0.76 -8.29 -1.32
C MET A 120 1.42 -8.69 0.00
N MET A 121 2.13 -7.79 0.68
CA MET A 121 2.56 -7.94 2.07
C MET A 121 1.54 -7.40 3.09
N GLY A 122 0.35 -7.02 2.63
CA GLY A 122 -0.72 -6.45 3.46
C GLY A 122 -0.43 -5.04 3.97
N CYS A 123 0.56 -4.35 3.40
CA CYS A 123 0.88 -2.97 3.73
C CYS A 123 -0.16 -2.03 3.10
N GLY A 124 -0.56 -0.98 3.81
CA GLY A 124 -1.33 0.12 3.23
C GLY A 124 -0.45 0.94 2.28
N THR A 125 -0.97 1.31 1.11
CA THR A 125 -0.22 1.99 0.06
C THR A 125 -0.69 3.43 -0.13
N GLY A 126 0.14 4.39 0.27
CA GLY A 126 0.02 5.80 -0.09
C GLY A 126 0.76 6.09 -1.40
N ALA A 127 0.17 6.92 -2.25
CA ALA A 127 0.80 7.35 -3.51
C ALA A 127 0.64 8.86 -3.69
N VAL A 128 1.74 9.55 -3.99
CA VAL A 128 1.73 10.97 -4.38
C VAL A 128 1.68 11.06 -5.91
N ILE A 129 0.53 11.49 -6.42
CA ILE A 129 0.18 11.52 -7.84
C ILE A 129 0.13 12.99 -8.30
N GLU A 130 1.24 13.69 -8.12
CA GLU A 130 1.38 15.09 -8.50
C GLU A 130 2.13 15.24 -9.83
N PRO A 131 1.88 16.33 -10.59
CA PRO A 131 2.53 16.55 -11.89
C PRO A 131 4.05 16.41 -11.86
N GLN A 132 4.73 16.88 -10.81
CA GLN A 132 6.18 16.78 -10.68
C GLN A 132 6.71 15.32 -10.69
N TYR A 133 5.88 14.36 -10.29
CA TYR A 133 6.23 12.93 -10.29
C TYR A 133 5.70 12.24 -11.55
N ILE A 134 4.39 12.33 -11.80
CA ILE A 134 3.77 11.56 -12.92
C ILE A 134 4.19 12.05 -14.30
N ASN A 135 4.66 13.31 -14.43
CA ASN A 135 5.23 13.78 -15.70
C ASN A 135 6.59 13.15 -16.02
N GLN A 136 7.21 12.40 -15.10
CA GLN A 136 8.42 11.62 -15.36
C GLN A 136 8.10 10.30 -16.07
N LEU A 137 6.86 9.78 -15.93
CA LEU A 137 6.42 8.57 -16.62
C LEU A 137 6.55 8.73 -18.14
N PRO A 138 6.92 7.67 -18.86
CA PRO A 138 7.01 7.72 -20.31
C PRO A 138 5.60 7.91 -20.92
N SER A 139 5.55 8.52 -22.10
CA SER A 139 4.31 8.52 -22.89
C SER A 139 3.96 7.09 -23.29
N ILE A 140 2.67 6.77 -23.31
CA ILE A 140 2.20 5.49 -23.83
C ILE A 140 2.33 5.52 -25.35
N ARG A 141 2.94 4.47 -25.91
CA ARG A 141 3.27 4.38 -27.33
C ARG A 141 2.65 3.16 -27.99
N ASN A 142 2.46 2.10 -27.22
CA ASN A 142 2.04 0.81 -27.73
C ASN A 142 0.60 0.51 -27.33
N HIS A 143 -0.21 0.13 -28.30
CA HIS A 143 -1.53 -0.45 -28.10
C HIS A 143 -1.39 -1.94 -27.80
N LEU A 144 -1.79 -2.35 -26.61
CA LEU A 144 -1.62 -3.71 -26.11
C LEU A 144 -2.88 -4.55 -26.38
N HIS A 145 -2.71 -5.66 -27.08
CA HIS A 145 -3.74 -6.68 -27.27
C HIS A 145 -3.49 -7.84 -26.32
N VAL A 146 -4.11 -7.78 -25.13
CA VAL A 146 -3.91 -8.78 -24.08
C VAL A 146 -4.88 -9.96 -24.22
N THR A 147 -4.33 -11.17 -24.29
CA THR A 147 -5.06 -12.43 -24.21
C THR A 147 -4.57 -13.25 -23.01
N ILE A 148 -5.47 -13.96 -22.35
CA ILE A 148 -5.14 -14.84 -21.22
C ILE A 148 -5.06 -16.27 -21.72
N ARG A 149 -4.01 -16.99 -21.34
CA ARG A 149 -3.81 -18.41 -21.65
C ARG A 149 -3.80 -19.24 -20.36
N GLY A 150 -4.43 -20.40 -20.43
CA GLY A 150 -4.49 -21.35 -19.31
C GLY A 150 -5.41 -20.91 -18.17
N GLU A 151 -5.51 -21.77 -17.16
CA GLU A 151 -6.30 -21.53 -15.96
C GLU A 151 -5.42 -21.64 -14.72
N VAL A 152 -5.80 -20.91 -13.68
CA VAL A 152 -5.11 -21.00 -12.39
C VAL A 152 -5.15 -22.45 -11.89
N GLY A 153 -3.99 -22.98 -11.52
CA GLY A 153 -3.86 -24.31 -10.95
C GLY A 153 -3.77 -25.43 -12.00
N SER A 154 -3.68 -25.11 -13.29
CA SER A 154 -3.46 -26.09 -14.36
C SER A 154 -2.10 -26.78 -14.22
N THR A 155 -1.02 -26.04 -13.91
CA THR A 155 0.31 -26.64 -13.76
C THR A 155 0.43 -27.35 -12.40
N PRO A 156 0.87 -28.63 -12.37
CA PRO A 156 1.15 -29.35 -11.14
C PRO A 156 2.15 -28.60 -10.27
N LYS A 157 1.94 -28.62 -8.94
CA LYS A 157 2.72 -27.82 -7.97
C LYS A 157 4.24 -27.89 -8.16
N GLU A 158 4.78 -29.08 -8.42
CA GLU A 158 6.23 -29.30 -8.57
C GLU A 158 6.80 -28.78 -9.89
N GLN A 159 5.95 -28.37 -10.84
CA GLN A 159 6.34 -27.87 -12.16
C GLN A 159 6.07 -26.37 -12.34
N ARG A 160 5.43 -25.72 -11.36
CA ARG A 160 5.11 -24.30 -11.41
C ARG A 160 6.39 -23.47 -11.39
N ARG A 161 6.51 -22.49 -12.29
CA ARG A 161 7.57 -21.48 -12.19
C ARG A 161 7.32 -20.62 -10.96
N GLU A 162 8.35 -20.37 -10.16
CA GLU A 162 8.25 -19.40 -9.05
C GLU A 162 8.28 -17.97 -9.58
N LEU A 163 9.14 -17.69 -10.56
CA LEU A 163 9.36 -16.36 -11.13
C LEU A 163 8.73 -16.22 -12.51
N THR A 164 8.30 -15.01 -12.83
CA THR A 164 7.74 -14.69 -14.14
C THR A 164 8.81 -14.74 -15.22
N GLN A 165 8.49 -15.41 -16.32
CA GLN A 165 9.34 -15.50 -17.52
C GLN A 165 8.67 -14.76 -18.67
N ILE A 166 9.44 -13.97 -19.42
CA ILE A 166 8.95 -13.17 -20.55
C ILE A 166 9.69 -13.62 -21.80
N LEU A 167 8.95 -14.04 -22.82
CA LEU A 167 9.48 -14.37 -24.13
C LEU A 167 9.01 -13.33 -25.13
N LEU A 168 9.94 -12.81 -25.94
CA LEU A 168 9.66 -11.85 -27.00
C LEU A 168 9.91 -12.53 -28.35
N ASP A 169 8.96 -12.38 -29.26
CA ASP A 169 9.03 -12.84 -30.64
C ASP A 169 8.39 -11.78 -31.56
N GLY A 170 9.24 -10.89 -32.11
CA GLY A 170 8.77 -9.71 -32.85
C GLY A 170 7.83 -8.85 -31.99
N ASP A 171 6.63 -8.56 -32.52
CA ASP A 171 5.57 -7.81 -31.83
C ASP A 171 4.68 -8.68 -30.92
N SER A 172 5.07 -9.95 -30.70
CA SER A 172 4.38 -10.87 -29.80
C SER A 172 5.19 -11.09 -28.52
N VAL A 173 4.53 -11.01 -27.37
CA VAL A 173 5.12 -11.21 -26.05
C VAL A 173 4.32 -12.25 -25.29
N ILE A 174 5.00 -13.26 -24.74
CA ILE A 174 4.41 -14.25 -23.85
C ILE A 174 4.94 -14.03 -22.43
N ILE A 175 4.03 -13.78 -21.49
CA ILE A 175 4.33 -13.62 -20.06
C ILE A 175 3.84 -14.88 -19.34
N TYR A 176 4.75 -15.74 -18.91
CA TYR A 176 4.44 -16.86 -18.01
C TYR A 176 4.47 -16.35 -16.57
N VAL A 177 3.31 -16.24 -15.93
CA VAL A 177 3.19 -15.66 -14.59
C VAL A 177 3.69 -16.65 -13.53
N GLY A 178 4.69 -16.25 -12.75
CA GLY A 178 5.24 -17.08 -11.68
C GLY A 178 4.32 -17.20 -10.47
N ASP A 179 4.34 -18.35 -9.79
CA ASP A 179 3.60 -18.66 -8.57
C ASP A 179 4.25 -18.09 -7.29
N SER A 180 4.64 -16.83 -7.35
CA SER A 180 5.15 -16.07 -6.21
C SER A 180 4.66 -14.63 -6.25
N ARG A 181 4.82 -13.93 -5.13
CA ARG A 181 4.57 -12.49 -5.05
C ARG A 181 5.42 -11.74 -6.05
N GLU A 182 6.71 -12.06 -6.09
CA GLU A 182 7.68 -11.49 -7.03
C GLU A 182 7.28 -11.77 -8.49
N GLY A 183 6.74 -12.96 -8.78
CA GLY A 183 6.18 -13.32 -10.09
C GLY A 183 5.00 -12.42 -10.49
N TRP A 184 4.01 -12.26 -9.62
CA TRP A 184 2.83 -11.42 -9.89
C TRP A 184 3.19 -9.94 -10.09
N VAL A 185 4.10 -9.43 -9.26
CA VAL A 185 4.59 -8.05 -9.38
C VAL A 185 5.30 -7.87 -10.72
N LYS A 186 6.19 -8.79 -11.09
CA LYS A 186 6.90 -8.68 -12.37
C LYS A 186 5.95 -8.82 -13.56
N SER A 187 4.95 -9.68 -13.53
CA SER A 187 4.00 -9.81 -14.65
C SER A 187 3.15 -8.56 -14.83
N TYR A 188 2.67 -7.96 -13.75
CA TYR A 188 1.96 -6.68 -13.77
C TYR A 188 2.84 -5.56 -14.31
N GLN A 189 4.03 -5.37 -13.74
CA GLN A 189 4.99 -4.34 -14.15
C GLN A 189 5.38 -4.50 -15.63
N SER A 190 5.55 -5.73 -16.11
CA SER A 190 5.92 -5.99 -17.50
C SER A 190 4.86 -5.48 -18.48
N VAL A 191 3.56 -5.59 -18.16
CA VAL A 191 2.51 -5.02 -19.02
C VAL A 191 2.58 -3.50 -19.06
N LEU A 192 2.88 -2.85 -17.92
CA LEU A 192 3.10 -1.40 -17.89
C LEU A 192 4.32 -1.00 -18.73
N GLU A 193 5.43 -1.70 -18.59
CA GLU A 193 6.67 -1.48 -19.36
C GLU A 193 6.41 -1.59 -20.87
N LEU A 194 5.72 -2.67 -21.30
CA LEU A 194 5.37 -2.92 -22.70
C LEU A 194 4.56 -1.78 -23.33
N SER A 195 3.74 -1.05 -22.56
CA SER A 195 2.95 0.08 -23.08
C SER A 195 3.80 1.26 -23.57
N SER A 196 5.03 1.35 -23.10
CA SER A 196 5.96 2.46 -23.34
C SER A 196 7.29 2.04 -23.98
N ASP A 197 7.48 0.74 -24.18
CA ASP A 197 8.72 0.16 -24.69
C ASP A 197 9.00 0.60 -26.13
N GLN A 198 10.20 1.12 -26.36
CA GLN A 198 10.62 1.69 -27.64
C GLN A 198 10.93 0.64 -28.71
N ARG A 199 11.04 -0.64 -28.32
CA ARG A 199 11.32 -1.74 -29.27
C ARG A 199 10.14 -2.07 -30.16
N PHE A 200 8.92 -1.68 -29.78
CA PHE A 200 7.70 -1.95 -30.54
C PHE A 200 7.23 -0.72 -31.31
N SER A 201 6.47 -0.96 -32.39
CA SER A 201 5.99 0.08 -33.30
C SER A 201 4.46 0.09 -33.44
N GLY A 202 3.77 0.24 -32.31
CA GLY A 202 2.33 0.44 -32.28
C GLY A 202 1.59 -0.73 -31.63
N ASN A 203 1.32 -1.81 -32.34
CA ASN A 203 0.50 -2.90 -31.80
C ASN A 203 1.38 -4.01 -31.21
N VAL A 204 1.11 -4.42 -29.97
CA VAL A 204 1.81 -5.52 -29.30
C VAL A 204 0.81 -6.58 -28.90
N GLN A 205 1.01 -7.82 -29.36
CA GLN A 205 0.22 -8.97 -28.94
C GLN A 205 0.81 -9.52 -27.64
N VAL A 206 0.03 -9.52 -26.56
CA VAL A 206 0.50 -9.95 -25.24
C VAL A 206 -0.31 -11.17 -24.79
N VAL A 207 0.33 -12.33 -24.73
CA VAL A 207 -0.26 -13.55 -24.17
C VAL A 207 0.19 -13.68 -22.73
N VAL A 208 -0.73 -13.59 -21.78
CA VAL A 208 -0.45 -13.78 -20.36
C VAL A 208 -0.90 -15.18 -19.93
N ASP A 209 0.07 -16.04 -19.65
CA ASP A 209 -0.16 -17.42 -19.22
C ASP A 209 -0.17 -17.51 -17.69
N ILE A 210 -1.31 -17.88 -17.13
CA ILE A 210 -1.54 -17.97 -15.68
C ILE A 210 -1.55 -19.41 -15.15
N SER A 211 -1.17 -20.38 -15.98
CA SER A 211 -1.26 -21.82 -15.66
C SER A 211 -0.46 -22.20 -14.39
N ASP A 212 0.66 -21.51 -14.18
CA ASP A 212 1.56 -21.78 -13.07
C ASP A 212 1.02 -21.24 -11.72
N VAL A 213 0.08 -20.29 -11.74
CA VAL A 213 -0.44 -19.68 -10.51
C VAL A 213 -1.27 -20.70 -9.73
N ARG A 214 -1.02 -20.84 -8.43
CA ARG A 214 -1.74 -21.77 -7.53
C ARG A 214 -3.24 -21.47 -7.42
N LYS A 215 -4.07 -22.50 -7.21
CA LYS A 215 -5.52 -22.33 -7.07
C LYS A 215 -5.93 -21.68 -5.75
N SER A 216 -7.16 -21.18 -5.71
CA SER A 216 -7.76 -20.64 -4.49
C SER A 216 -7.77 -21.68 -3.36
N GLY A 217 -7.48 -21.24 -2.13
CA GLY A 217 -7.41 -22.10 -0.95
C GLY A 217 -6.05 -22.73 -0.65
N GLU A 218 -5.09 -22.69 -1.59
CA GLU A 218 -3.73 -23.15 -1.31
C GLU A 218 -3.03 -22.27 -0.25
N SER A 219 -2.38 -22.88 0.74
CA SER A 219 -1.77 -22.14 1.86
C SER A 219 -0.58 -21.27 1.42
N LEU A 220 -0.50 -20.05 1.98
CA LEU A 220 0.61 -19.14 1.76
C LEU A 220 1.71 -19.38 2.81
N ARG A 221 2.92 -19.74 2.35
CA ARG A 221 4.06 -20.01 3.23
C ARG A 221 4.54 -18.72 3.92
N GLY A 222 4.82 -18.80 5.22
CA GLY A 222 5.48 -17.73 5.99
C GLY A 222 4.54 -16.66 6.55
N PHE A 223 3.86 -15.87 5.69
CA PHE A 223 3.00 -14.79 6.18
C PHE A 223 1.71 -15.31 6.87
N GLY A 224 1.18 -16.43 6.39
CA GLY A 224 -0.11 -17.02 6.80
C GLY A 224 -1.25 -16.71 5.83
N GLY A 225 -2.37 -17.41 5.96
CA GLY A 225 -3.54 -17.29 5.08
C GLY A 225 -3.55 -18.25 3.89
N VAL A 226 -4.50 -18.04 2.98
CA VAL A 226 -4.70 -18.85 1.76
C VAL A 226 -4.69 -17.96 0.51
N ALA A 227 -4.29 -18.54 -0.61
CA ALA A 227 -4.27 -17.87 -1.91
C ALA A 227 -5.69 -17.64 -2.44
N ASN A 228 -5.89 -16.53 -3.16
CA ASN A 228 -7.11 -16.28 -3.91
C ASN A 228 -6.82 -15.43 -5.18
N PRO A 229 -6.51 -16.08 -6.32
CA PRO A 229 -6.13 -15.41 -7.56
C PRO A 229 -7.30 -15.11 -8.51
N VAL A 230 -8.55 -15.18 -8.05
CA VAL A 230 -9.74 -15.12 -8.93
C VAL A 230 -9.85 -13.85 -9.78
N LYS A 231 -9.21 -12.75 -9.36
CA LYS A 231 -9.21 -11.48 -10.10
C LYS A 231 -7.97 -11.27 -10.98
N LEU A 232 -6.97 -12.16 -10.90
CA LEU A 232 -5.68 -12.01 -11.57
C LEU A 232 -5.80 -12.06 -13.10
N SER A 233 -6.61 -12.99 -13.64
CA SER A 233 -6.81 -13.11 -15.09
C SER A 233 -7.33 -11.82 -15.70
N GLY A 234 -8.36 -11.22 -15.08
CA GLY A 234 -8.96 -9.98 -15.57
C GLY A 234 -8.10 -8.73 -15.36
N LEU A 235 -7.10 -8.76 -14.46
CA LEU A 235 -6.24 -7.60 -14.19
C LEU A 235 -5.57 -7.09 -15.48
N TYR A 236 -4.96 -8.01 -16.24
CA TYR A 236 -4.14 -7.66 -17.41
C TYR A 236 -4.96 -6.99 -18.52
N GLN A 237 -6.21 -7.41 -18.71
CA GLN A 237 -7.12 -6.78 -19.68
C GLN A 237 -7.57 -5.39 -19.22
N ARG A 238 -7.86 -5.20 -17.93
CA ARG A 238 -8.28 -3.90 -17.38
C ARG A 238 -7.14 -2.88 -17.44
N ILE A 239 -5.91 -3.26 -17.08
CA ILE A 239 -4.75 -2.36 -17.19
C ILE A 239 -4.43 -2.02 -18.64
N ALA A 240 -4.53 -2.99 -19.57
CA ALA A 240 -4.34 -2.71 -20.99
C ALA A 240 -5.41 -1.75 -21.53
N SER A 241 -6.68 -1.89 -21.10
CA SER A 241 -7.74 -0.95 -21.45
C SER A 241 -7.43 0.49 -20.99
N ILE A 242 -6.95 0.66 -19.75
CA ILE A 242 -6.55 1.96 -19.22
C ILE A 242 -5.38 2.55 -20.02
N LEU A 243 -4.33 1.76 -20.24
CA LEU A 243 -3.13 2.18 -20.97
C LEU A 243 -3.46 2.56 -22.43
N ASN A 244 -4.29 1.75 -23.11
CA ASN A 244 -4.63 1.95 -24.51
C ASN A 244 -5.39 3.27 -24.74
N LYS A 245 -6.18 3.75 -23.76
CA LYS A 245 -6.84 5.07 -23.80
C LYS A 245 -5.85 6.25 -23.77
N ALA A 246 -4.59 6.00 -23.41
CA ALA A 246 -3.54 7.00 -23.32
C ALA A 246 -2.47 6.90 -24.42
N VAL A 247 -2.63 6.02 -25.42
CA VAL A 247 -1.69 5.92 -26.56
C VAL A 247 -1.49 7.29 -27.21
N GLY A 248 -0.22 7.69 -27.36
CA GLY A 248 0.19 8.98 -27.89
C GLY A 248 0.37 10.09 -26.85
N ARG A 249 0.08 9.83 -25.56
CA ARG A 249 0.24 10.82 -24.48
C ARG A 249 0.75 10.18 -23.19
N LYS A 250 1.06 11.00 -22.19
CA LYS A 250 1.31 10.54 -20.82
C LYS A 250 -0.02 10.21 -20.13
N LEU A 251 0.06 9.37 -19.10
CA LEU A 251 -1.06 9.11 -18.20
C LEU A 251 -1.43 10.38 -17.44
N ASN A 252 -2.72 10.56 -17.20
CA ASN A 252 -3.19 11.54 -16.23
C ASN A 252 -3.26 10.92 -14.82
N SER A 253 -3.49 11.75 -13.81
CA SER A 253 -3.53 11.34 -12.41
C SER A 253 -4.60 10.29 -12.09
N VAL A 254 -5.76 10.34 -12.74
CA VAL A 254 -6.85 9.36 -12.56
C VAL A 254 -6.46 8.01 -13.13
N GLU A 255 -5.83 7.98 -14.31
CA GLU A 255 -5.34 6.74 -14.92
C GLU A 255 -4.22 6.12 -14.09
N CYS A 256 -3.30 6.93 -13.56
CA CYS A 256 -2.32 6.48 -12.57
C CYS A 256 -3.00 5.86 -11.34
N CYS A 257 -4.01 6.52 -10.79
CA CYS A 257 -4.79 6.01 -9.65
C CYS A 257 -5.42 4.64 -9.96
N LEU A 258 -6.11 4.53 -11.10
CA LEU A 258 -6.79 3.30 -11.52
C LEU A 258 -5.80 2.14 -11.69
N LEU A 259 -4.61 2.36 -12.27
CA LEU A 259 -3.61 1.31 -12.43
C LEU A 259 -3.13 0.75 -11.08
N ILE A 260 -2.98 1.60 -10.07
CA ILE A 260 -2.60 1.18 -8.71
C ILE A 260 -3.75 0.42 -8.06
N ASP A 261 -4.96 0.96 -8.17
CA ASP A 261 -6.12 0.42 -7.49
C ASP A 261 -6.59 -0.90 -8.12
N GLU A 262 -6.42 -1.09 -9.42
CA GLU A 262 -6.68 -2.36 -10.10
C GLU A 262 -5.76 -3.49 -9.60
N ALA A 263 -4.48 -3.17 -9.35
CA ALA A 263 -3.58 -4.10 -8.70
C ALA A 263 -4.06 -4.40 -7.27
N ALA A 264 -4.50 -3.39 -6.52
CA ALA A 264 -5.04 -3.57 -5.17
C ALA A 264 -6.32 -4.43 -5.14
N VAL A 265 -7.28 -4.20 -6.04
CA VAL A 265 -8.49 -5.05 -6.20
C VAL A 265 -8.10 -6.50 -6.39
N THR A 266 -7.09 -6.75 -7.22
CA THR A 266 -6.60 -8.09 -7.54
C THR A 266 -5.98 -8.78 -6.32
N VAL A 267 -5.22 -8.04 -5.51
CA VAL A 267 -4.57 -8.56 -4.30
C VAL A 267 -5.55 -8.78 -3.13
N VAL A 268 -6.62 -7.99 -3.06
CA VAL A 268 -7.64 -8.02 -1.98
C VAL A 268 -8.75 -9.03 -2.24
N ALA A 269 -8.88 -9.54 -3.47
CA ALA A 269 -9.90 -10.51 -3.85
C ALA A 269 -9.99 -11.67 -2.83
N GLY A 270 -11.18 -11.85 -2.23
CA GLY A 270 -11.45 -12.92 -1.25
C GLY A 270 -11.57 -12.53 0.20
N ASN A 271 -11.54 -11.24 0.55
CA ASN A 271 -11.66 -10.76 1.95
C ASN A 271 -10.58 -11.31 2.92
N VAL A 272 -9.54 -11.98 2.41
CA VAL A 272 -8.43 -12.49 3.23
C VAL A 272 -7.49 -11.35 3.64
N ARG A 273 -7.45 -10.26 2.86
CA ARG A 273 -6.59 -9.08 3.09
C ARG A 273 -7.40 -7.81 2.86
N ARG A 274 -7.40 -6.89 3.82
CA ARG A 274 -7.90 -5.53 3.61
C ARG A 274 -6.71 -4.68 3.19
N SER A 275 -6.68 -4.19 1.96
CA SER A 275 -5.75 -3.12 1.57
C SER A 275 -6.39 -1.79 1.91
N ALA A 276 -5.59 -0.86 2.41
CA ALA A 276 -5.98 0.53 2.56
C ALA A 276 -5.12 1.35 1.60
N GLY A 277 -5.75 2.06 0.68
CA GLY A 277 -5.07 2.97 -0.24
C GLY A 277 -5.24 4.43 0.18
N MET A 278 -4.23 5.25 -0.11
CA MET A 278 -4.35 6.71 -0.06
C MET A 278 -3.73 7.31 -1.32
N ARG A 279 -4.43 8.26 -1.96
CA ARG A 279 -4.03 8.87 -3.22
C ARG A 279 -4.01 10.38 -3.03
N GLN A 280 -2.85 10.99 -3.18
CA GLN A 280 -2.66 12.42 -3.05
C GLN A 280 -2.57 13.07 -4.42
N PHE A 281 -3.33 14.13 -4.61
CA PHE A 281 -3.35 14.94 -5.81
C PHE A 281 -3.10 16.39 -5.43
N ILE A 282 -2.37 17.12 -6.26
CA ILE A 282 -2.17 18.55 -6.06
C ILE A 282 -3.53 19.27 -6.08
N SER A 283 -3.68 20.37 -5.35
CA SER A 283 -4.94 21.10 -5.23
C SER A 283 -5.53 21.55 -6.56
N GLU A 284 -4.71 21.81 -7.55
CA GLU A 284 -5.10 22.27 -8.87
C GLU A 284 -5.55 21.11 -9.79
N ASP A 285 -5.32 19.85 -9.40
CA ASP A 285 -5.77 18.68 -10.14
C ASP A 285 -7.21 18.31 -9.79
N GLU A 286 -8.14 19.04 -10.41
CA GLU A 286 -9.58 18.81 -10.26
C GLU A 286 -9.99 17.40 -10.73
N LYS A 287 -9.33 16.86 -11.77
CA LYS A 287 -9.62 15.52 -12.29
C LYS A 287 -9.37 14.46 -11.22
N GLY A 288 -8.21 14.51 -10.55
CA GLY A 288 -7.89 13.62 -9.44
C GLY A 288 -8.77 13.86 -8.21
N ALA A 289 -9.00 15.12 -7.85
CA ALA A 289 -9.77 15.50 -6.66
C ALA A 289 -11.26 15.16 -6.73
N MET A 290 -11.83 15.11 -7.95
CA MET A 290 -13.25 14.82 -8.20
C MET A 290 -13.48 13.43 -8.79
N SER A 291 -12.44 12.60 -8.96
CA SER A 291 -12.56 11.30 -9.64
C SER A 291 -13.50 10.32 -8.93
N LYS A 292 -13.79 10.55 -7.64
CA LYS A 292 -14.73 9.75 -6.81
C LYS A 292 -16.09 10.40 -6.64
N ASP A 293 -16.35 11.55 -7.25
CA ASP A 293 -17.65 12.20 -7.18
C ASP A 293 -18.68 11.37 -7.97
N ASP A 294 -19.85 11.18 -7.39
CA ASP A 294 -20.91 10.32 -7.93
C ASP A 294 -20.41 8.91 -8.30
N LEU A 295 -19.48 8.36 -7.50
CA LEU A 295 -18.99 7.00 -7.71
C LEU A 295 -20.12 5.97 -7.51
N TRP A 296 -20.94 6.18 -6.48
CA TRP A 296 -22.17 5.43 -6.28
C TRP A 296 -23.34 6.22 -6.86
N GLN A 297 -24.10 5.59 -7.75
CA GLN A 297 -25.27 6.19 -8.40
C GLN A 297 -26.46 5.27 -8.23
N GLN A 298 -27.65 5.84 -8.07
CA GLN A 298 -28.89 5.08 -8.14
C GLN A 298 -29.38 5.01 -9.58
N ASP A 299 -29.81 3.83 -10.02
CA ASP A 299 -30.54 3.68 -11.26
C ASP A 299 -32.00 4.14 -11.13
N THR A 300 -32.76 4.05 -12.23
CA THR A 300 -34.18 4.45 -12.27
C THR A 300 -35.09 3.63 -11.36
N GLU A 301 -34.62 2.48 -10.87
CA GLU A 301 -35.35 1.60 -9.95
C GLU A 301 -34.90 1.80 -8.49
N GLY A 302 -33.92 2.68 -8.24
CA GLY A 302 -33.37 2.98 -6.93
C GLY A 302 -32.23 2.06 -6.49
N ASN A 303 -31.74 1.16 -7.36
CA ASN A 303 -30.62 0.28 -7.03
C ASN A 303 -29.29 1.05 -7.14
N TRP A 304 -28.42 0.86 -6.16
CA TRP A 304 -27.08 1.43 -6.17
C TRP A 304 -26.16 0.65 -7.11
N ARG A 305 -25.46 1.37 -7.98
CA ARG A 305 -24.44 0.83 -8.90
C ARG A 305 -23.20 1.72 -8.91
N ILE A 306 -22.09 1.14 -9.36
CA ILE A 306 -20.85 1.86 -9.68
C ILE A 306 -20.53 1.61 -11.15
N ASP A 307 -20.00 2.61 -11.83
CA ASP A 307 -19.40 2.45 -13.16
C ASP A 307 -18.24 1.44 -13.08
N PRO A 308 -18.28 0.32 -13.82
CA PRO A 308 -17.22 -0.69 -13.80
C PRO A 308 -15.82 -0.15 -14.12
N GLU A 309 -15.69 0.92 -14.91
CA GLU A 309 -14.39 1.54 -15.21
C GLU A 309 -13.84 2.36 -14.04
N ARG A 310 -14.69 2.70 -13.07
CA ARG A 310 -14.35 3.51 -11.89
C ARG A 310 -14.39 2.72 -10.58
N ASP A 311 -14.89 1.47 -10.58
CA ASP A 311 -15.03 0.63 -9.37
C ASP A 311 -13.74 0.54 -8.56
N ALA A 312 -12.58 0.45 -9.22
CA ALA A 312 -11.30 0.36 -8.54
C ALA A 312 -11.01 1.56 -7.62
N LEU A 313 -11.54 2.76 -7.91
CA LEU A 313 -11.31 3.97 -7.10
C LEU A 313 -11.83 3.86 -5.65
N ARG A 314 -12.68 2.87 -5.34
CA ARG A 314 -13.09 2.60 -3.94
C ARG A 314 -11.98 2.03 -3.07
N MET A 315 -10.87 1.59 -3.67
CA MET A 315 -9.75 0.97 -2.94
C MET A 315 -8.90 1.97 -2.17
N ALA A 316 -9.09 3.27 -2.38
CA ALA A 316 -8.31 4.30 -1.73
C ALA A 316 -9.14 5.53 -1.35
N ASN A 317 -8.69 6.25 -0.31
CA ASN A 317 -9.17 7.59 0.01
C ASN A 317 -8.36 8.63 -0.75
N HIS A 318 -9.03 9.67 -1.25
CA HIS A 318 -8.37 10.73 -2.03
C HIS A 318 -8.14 11.95 -1.14
N THR A 319 -6.93 12.50 -1.21
CA THR A 319 -6.55 13.73 -0.48
C THR A 319 -6.07 14.79 -1.46
N ARG A 320 -6.63 15.99 -1.34
CA ARG A 320 -6.22 17.16 -2.11
C ARG A 320 -5.13 17.92 -1.34
N VAL A 321 -3.94 18.03 -1.93
CA VAL A 321 -2.74 18.59 -1.30
C VAL A 321 -2.52 20.01 -1.78
N PHE A 322 -2.57 20.97 -0.86
CA PHE A 322 -2.27 22.37 -1.12
C PHE A 322 -0.80 22.66 -0.81
N HIS A 323 -0.07 23.24 -1.76
CA HIS A 323 1.29 23.79 -1.54
C HIS A 323 1.29 25.26 -1.10
N ARG A 324 0.10 25.77 -0.76
CA ARG A 324 -0.14 27.03 -0.08
C ARG A 324 -1.13 26.80 1.05
N LYS A 325 -1.26 27.74 1.99
CA LYS A 325 -2.37 27.66 2.94
C LYS A 325 -3.72 27.64 2.19
N PRO A 326 -4.61 26.66 2.46
CA PRO A 326 -5.94 26.64 1.86
C PRO A 326 -6.76 27.83 2.37
N THR A 327 -7.63 28.36 1.51
CA THR A 327 -8.53 29.45 1.90
C THR A 327 -9.62 28.93 2.83
N LEU A 328 -10.30 29.85 3.53
CA LEU A 328 -11.46 29.51 4.35
C LEU A 328 -12.56 28.85 3.50
N GLU A 329 -12.80 29.36 2.30
CA GLU A 329 -13.80 28.82 1.37
C GLU A 329 -13.46 27.38 0.95
N GLU A 330 -12.19 27.11 0.60
CA GLU A 330 -11.73 25.76 0.25
C GLU A 330 -11.88 24.78 1.42
N SER A 331 -11.61 25.26 2.64
CA SER A 331 -11.77 24.48 3.86
C SER A 331 -13.25 24.18 4.15
N ILE A 332 -14.14 25.17 4.00
CA ILE A 332 -15.59 24.98 4.14
C ILE A 332 -16.12 23.99 3.09
N ALA A 333 -15.69 24.13 1.83
CA ALA A 333 -16.08 23.23 0.75
C ALA A 333 -15.63 21.79 1.02
N SER A 334 -14.40 21.60 1.51
CA SER A 334 -13.86 20.31 1.91
C SER A 334 -14.67 19.67 3.04
N VAL A 335 -14.94 20.40 4.13
CA VAL A 335 -15.75 19.91 5.26
C VAL A 335 -17.17 19.56 4.81
N ARG A 336 -17.77 20.38 3.96
CA ARG A 336 -19.09 20.10 3.39
C ARG A 336 -19.09 18.81 2.56
N LYS A 337 -18.06 18.60 1.72
CA LYS A 337 -17.92 17.36 0.94
C LYS A 337 -17.79 16.14 1.85
N GLN A 338 -16.96 16.22 2.90
CA GLN A 338 -16.80 15.15 3.88
C GLN A 338 -18.10 14.81 4.60
N TYR A 339 -18.93 15.81 4.92
CA TYR A 339 -20.24 15.59 5.54
C TYR A 339 -21.18 14.77 4.64
N TYR A 340 -21.21 15.04 3.33
CA TYR A 340 -22.15 14.38 2.41
C TYR A 340 -21.66 13.05 1.84
N SER A 341 -20.35 12.85 1.68
CA SER A 341 -19.82 11.65 1.02
C SER A 341 -18.75 10.90 1.82
N GLY A 342 -18.21 11.48 2.88
CA GLY A 342 -17.00 10.98 3.55
C GLY A 342 -15.70 11.25 2.78
N GLU A 343 -15.77 11.81 1.56
CA GLU A 343 -14.60 12.18 0.74
C GLU A 343 -14.29 13.67 0.85
N GLY A 344 -13.17 14.11 0.25
CA GLY A 344 -12.77 15.51 0.25
C GLY A 344 -11.78 15.86 1.36
N ALA A 345 -10.96 14.90 1.77
CA ALA A 345 -9.81 15.16 2.63
C ALA A 345 -8.87 16.18 1.97
N ILE A 346 -8.33 17.09 2.77
CA ILE A 346 -7.35 18.08 2.33
C ILE A 346 -6.13 18.07 3.24
N GLN A 347 -4.99 18.50 2.70
CA GLN A 347 -3.76 18.68 3.44
C GLN A 347 -3.07 19.97 2.99
N TRP A 348 -2.46 20.69 3.93
CA TRP A 348 -1.49 21.73 3.61
C TRP A 348 -0.08 21.15 3.71
N ALA A 349 0.60 21.00 2.58
CA ALA A 349 1.94 20.41 2.50
C ALA A 349 2.96 21.21 3.32
N GLY A 350 2.88 22.55 3.32
CA GLY A 350 3.79 23.41 4.08
C GLY A 350 3.77 23.13 5.58
N GLU A 351 2.59 22.97 6.18
CA GLU A 351 2.44 22.62 7.59
C GLU A 351 2.90 21.18 7.89
N ALA A 352 2.64 20.24 6.98
CA ALA A 352 3.09 18.85 7.13
C ALA A 352 4.64 18.77 7.10
N VAL A 353 5.27 19.40 6.12
CA VAL A 353 6.74 19.52 6.03
C VAL A 353 7.27 20.22 7.27
N ALA A 354 6.63 21.30 7.72
CA ALA A 354 7.10 22.03 8.90
C ALA A 354 7.10 21.15 10.16
N ARG A 355 6.03 20.38 10.38
CA ARG A 355 5.92 19.45 11.52
C ARG A 355 6.93 18.31 11.44
N ALA A 356 7.17 17.79 10.24
CA ALA A 356 8.14 16.71 10.02
C ALA A 356 9.61 17.16 10.11
N ASN A 357 9.85 18.47 10.21
CA ASN A 357 11.15 19.11 10.40
C ASN A 357 11.21 19.86 11.73
N ALA A 358 10.52 19.39 12.77
CA ALA A 358 10.49 20.03 14.09
C ALA A 358 11.86 20.08 14.80
N ASP A 359 12.83 19.28 14.34
CA ASP A 359 14.23 19.36 14.74
C ASP A 359 14.90 20.66 14.27
N LEU A 360 14.54 21.15 13.07
CA LEU A 360 15.01 22.43 12.52
C LEU A 360 14.07 23.59 12.91
N LEU A 361 12.77 23.37 12.82
CA LEU A 361 11.71 24.36 13.00
C LEU A 361 11.12 24.29 14.42
N ASN A 362 12.01 24.34 15.40
CA ASN A 362 11.73 24.02 16.80
C ASN A 362 11.05 25.15 17.61
N THR A 363 10.91 26.35 17.03
CA THR A 363 10.20 27.49 17.65
C THR A 363 9.06 28.00 16.75
N PRO A 364 8.00 28.58 17.34
CA PRO A 364 6.91 29.18 16.58
C PRO A 364 7.37 30.25 15.57
N GLU A 365 8.39 31.03 15.91
CA GLU A 365 8.94 32.10 15.07
C GLU A 365 9.61 31.52 13.82
N ILE A 366 10.53 30.57 14.00
CA ILE A 366 11.24 29.90 12.90
C ILE A 366 10.25 29.17 12.00
N LYS A 367 9.30 28.44 12.60
CA LYS A 367 8.25 27.75 11.84
C LYS A 367 7.43 28.74 11.00
N ARG A 368 7.03 29.88 11.57
CA ARG A 368 6.25 30.91 10.84
C ARG A 368 7.04 31.49 9.68
N ASP A 369 8.34 31.73 9.86
CA ASP A 369 9.19 32.28 8.80
C ASP A 369 9.42 31.26 7.67
N PHE A 370 9.64 29.98 8.02
CA PHE A 370 9.65 28.89 7.04
C PHE A 370 8.33 28.79 6.26
N LEU A 371 7.18 28.82 6.94
CA LEU A 371 5.87 28.71 6.28
C LEU A 371 5.61 29.87 5.31
N ARG A 372 6.04 31.10 5.64
CA ARG A 372 5.99 32.25 4.72
C ARG A 372 6.85 32.02 3.48
N ALA A 373 8.05 31.45 3.65
CA ALA A 373 8.91 31.10 2.53
C ALA A 373 8.31 29.96 1.69
N TYR A 374 7.73 28.95 2.34
CA TYR A 374 7.08 27.82 1.69
C TYR A 374 5.91 28.27 0.80
N ASP A 375 5.02 29.12 1.31
CA ASP A 375 3.88 29.67 0.54
C ASP A 375 4.33 30.47 -0.70
N GLN A 376 5.58 30.93 -0.74
CA GLN A 376 6.19 31.61 -1.90
C GLN A 376 6.97 30.65 -2.83
N GLY A 377 6.90 29.34 -2.60
CA GLY A 377 7.71 28.34 -3.33
C GLY A 377 9.19 28.33 -2.96
N LYS A 378 9.58 28.98 -1.85
CA LYS A 378 10.98 29.14 -1.41
C LYS A 378 11.36 28.27 -0.21
N GLY A 379 10.51 27.33 0.21
CA GLY A 379 10.76 26.50 1.40
C GLY A 379 12.08 25.73 1.33
N LYS A 380 12.41 25.15 0.16
CA LYS A 380 13.68 24.44 -0.06
C LYS A 380 14.88 25.37 0.08
N GLY A 381 14.82 26.55 -0.54
CA GLY A 381 15.88 27.57 -0.44
C GLY A 381 16.06 28.08 0.98
N TRP A 382 14.96 28.29 1.71
CA TRP A 382 14.99 28.72 3.11
C TRP A 382 15.74 27.72 4.00
N ILE A 383 15.49 26.39 3.83
CA ILE A 383 16.24 25.38 4.60
C ILE A 383 17.72 25.41 4.20
N GLN A 384 18.05 25.46 2.91
CA GLN A 384 19.43 25.46 2.43
C GLN A 384 20.23 26.69 2.92
N GLU A 385 19.59 27.86 3.01
CA GLU A 385 20.22 29.10 3.50
C GLU A 385 20.48 29.07 5.00
N ASN A 386 19.57 28.49 5.79
CA ASN A 386 19.67 28.44 7.25
C ASN A 386 20.46 27.22 7.77
N TYR A 387 20.52 26.14 6.98
CA TYR A 387 21.16 24.86 7.30
C TYR A 387 21.99 24.36 6.11
N PRO A 388 23.09 25.06 5.75
CA PRO A 388 23.87 24.79 4.55
C PRO A 388 24.57 23.42 4.56
N GLU A 389 24.71 22.80 5.73
CA GLU A 389 25.29 21.46 5.92
C GLU A 389 24.36 20.33 5.48
N ILE A 390 23.06 20.59 5.31
CA ILE A 390 22.11 19.59 4.83
C ILE A 390 22.42 19.29 3.36
N SER A 391 22.64 18.01 3.06
CA SER A 391 22.90 17.55 1.70
C SER A 391 21.67 17.72 0.80
N PRO A 392 21.84 17.82 -0.52
CA PRO A 392 20.71 17.89 -1.46
C PRO A 392 19.71 16.75 -1.32
N ASP A 393 20.20 15.53 -1.02
CA ASP A 393 19.36 14.34 -0.87
C ASP A 393 18.51 14.39 0.41
N GLU A 394 19.10 14.80 1.54
CA GLU A 394 18.34 14.96 2.79
C GLU A 394 17.38 16.14 2.70
N LEU A 395 17.75 17.21 1.99
CA LEU A 395 16.86 18.32 1.73
C LEU A 395 15.64 17.88 0.90
N GLU A 396 15.84 17.11 -0.16
CA GLU A 396 14.74 16.57 -0.97
C GLU A 396 13.85 15.63 -0.14
N HIS A 397 14.47 14.73 0.62
CA HIS A 397 13.75 13.84 1.53
C HIS A 397 12.91 14.64 2.55
N ARG A 398 13.47 15.67 3.19
CA ARG A 398 12.77 16.55 4.15
C ARG A 398 11.59 17.30 3.52
N MET A 399 11.78 17.82 2.31
CA MET A 399 10.72 18.52 1.57
C MET A 399 9.62 17.56 1.09
N GLY A 400 9.94 16.29 0.87
CA GLY A 400 9.00 15.22 0.55
C GLY A 400 8.18 14.68 1.74
N ARG A 401 8.46 15.10 2.98
CA ARG A 401 7.75 14.64 4.21
C ARG A 401 6.32 15.19 4.37
N PHE A 402 5.61 15.37 3.26
CA PHE A 402 4.17 15.57 3.21
C PHE A 402 3.43 14.36 2.64
N GLY A 403 4.14 13.39 2.05
CA GLY A 403 3.56 12.14 1.56
C GLY A 403 2.79 11.41 2.67
N LEU A 404 1.50 11.22 2.44
CA LEU A 404 0.60 10.55 3.38
C LEU A 404 0.61 9.05 3.13
N ASN A 405 0.36 8.34 4.22
CA ASN A 405 0.14 6.91 4.18
C ASN A 405 -1.20 6.61 4.88
N PRO A 406 -1.79 5.42 4.66
CA PRO A 406 -3.10 5.08 5.23
C PRO A 406 -3.17 5.07 6.76
N CYS A 407 -2.03 5.10 7.47
CA CYS A 407 -1.96 5.19 8.92
C CYS A 407 -1.95 6.64 9.43
N GLY A 408 -1.82 7.63 8.54
CA GLY A 408 -1.76 9.06 8.86
C GLY A 408 -3.10 9.72 9.21
N ILE A 409 -4.15 8.94 9.45
CA ILE A 409 -5.41 9.45 10.01
C ILE A 409 -5.21 9.57 11.53
N LEU A 410 -4.63 10.68 11.96
CA LEU A 410 -4.61 11.13 13.36
C LEU A 410 -5.07 12.57 13.45
#